data_AF-A0A8J4V971-F1
#
_entry.id   AF-A0A8J4V971-F1
#
_cell.length_a   1.000
_cell.length_b   1.000
_cell.length_c   1.000
_cell.angle_alpha   90.00
_cell.angle_beta   90.00
_cell.angle_gamma   90.00
#
_symmetry.space_group_name_H-M   'P 1'
#
loop_
_entity.id
_entity.type
_entity.pdbx_description
1 polymer ?
#
loop_
_entity_poly.entity_id
_entity_poly.type
_entity_poly.pdbx_seq_one_letter_code
_entity_poly.pdbx_strand_id
1 'polypeptide(L)'
;MKEVQDKSSVEYQRLTWDALRKSINGLVNKVNAANVKNIIPELFSENLIRGSGLFCRSCMKSQMAFPGFTDVFAALVAVVNTKFPEVGELLLRRVVLQLKRAYKRNDKPQLLAAVKFIAHLVNQLVAHEIIALELLTVLLENPTDSSVEVAVAFVTECGSLLQDLSPKGLHGIFEHFRGILHEGEIGKRVQFLIEGLFAMRKAKF
;
A
#
# COMPACT_ATOMS: atom_id res chain seq x y z
N MET A 1 -34.68 17.48 -13.13
CA MET A 1 -34.22 17.53 -11.72
C MET A 1 -34.43 18.96 -11.25
N LYS A 2 -35.11 19.21 -10.13
CA LYS A 2 -35.19 20.58 -9.58
C LYS A 2 -33.76 21.06 -9.34
N GLU A 3 -33.38 22.17 -9.96
CA GLU A 3 -32.13 22.84 -9.64
C GLU A 3 -32.23 23.34 -8.20
N VAL A 4 -31.60 22.62 -7.29
CA VAL A 4 -31.42 23.09 -5.92
C VAL A 4 -30.38 24.19 -6.00
N GLN A 5 -30.83 25.44 -6.16
CA GLN A 5 -29.92 26.59 -6.34
C GLN A 5 -29.27 27.02 -5.02
N ASP A 6 -29.91 26.73 -3.89
CA ASP A 6 -29.35 27.02 -2.57
C ASP A 6 -28.22 26.04 -2.22
N LYS A 7 -26.98 26.53 -2.29
CA LYS A 7 -25.77 25.77 -1.99
C LYS A 7 -25.63 25.39 -0.52
N SER A 8 -26.32 26.09 0.39
CA SER A 8 -26.29 25.81 1.83
C SER A 8 -27.22 24.68 2.23
N SER A 9 -28.24 24.40 1.41
CA SER A 9 -29.21 23.34 1.66
C SER A 9 -28.58 21.95 1.81
N VAL A 10 -29.17 21.13 2.67
CA VAL A 10 -28.73 19.75 2.91
C VAL A 10 -28.83 18.92 1.63
N GLU A 11 -29.86 19.17 0.82
CA GLU A 11 -30.11 18.52 -0.46
C GLU A 11 -28.98 18.78 -1.45
N TYR A 12 -28.56 20.04 -1.62
CA TYR A 12 -27.45 20.40 -2.49
C TYR A 12 -26.13 19.79 -2.00
N GLN A 13 -25.87 19.84 -0.69
CA GLN A 13 -24.64 19.27 -0.12
C GLN A 13 -24.55 17.75 -0.31
N ARG A 14 -25.68 17.03 -0.20
CA ARG A 14 -25.77 15.59 -0.50
C ARG A 14 -25.57 15.30 -1.98
N LEU A 15 -26.23 16.05 -2.86
CA LEU A 15 -26.08 15.90 -4.32
C LEU A 15 -24.62 16.08 -4.76
N THR A 16 -23.96 17.14 -4.29
CA THR A 16 -22.55 17.42 -4.61
C THR A 16 -21.60 16.41 -3.98
N TRP A 17 -21.91 15.89 -2.79
CA TRP A 17 -21.13 14.82 -2.16
C TRP A 17 -21.20 13.52 -2.96
N ASP A 18 -22.38 13.13 -3.44
CA ASP A 18 -22.55 11.94 -4.26
C ASP A 18 -21.89 12.08 -5.63
N ALA A 19 -21.92 13.28 -6.23
CA ALA A 19 -21.17 13.58 -7.45
C ALA A 19 -19.66 13.44 -7.23
N LEU A 20 -19.12 14.06 -6.17
CA LEU A 20 -17.70 13.97 -5.80
C LEU A 20 -17.26 12.52 -5.59
N ARG A 21 -18.06 11.74 -4.85
CA ARG A 21 -17.82 10.31 -4.63
C ARG A 21 -17.78 9.53 -5.94
N LYS A 22 -18.73 9.77 -6.86
CA LYS A 22 -18.78 9.06 -8.15
C LYS A 22 -17.58 9.45 -9.02
N SER A 23 -17.23 10.74 -9.06
CA SER A 23 -16.10 11.23 -9.85
C SER A 23 -14.78 10.63 -9.38
N ILE A 24 -14.45 10.77 -8.08
CA ILE A 24 -13.22 10.20 -7.50
C ILE A 24 -13.14 8.69 -7.74
N ASN A 25 -14.22 7.94 -7.47
CA ASN A 25 -14.22 6.50 -7.71
C ASN A 25 -14.02 6.16 -9.19
N GLY A 26 -14.64 6.93 -10.09
CA GLY A 26 -14.50 6.75 -11.53
C GLY A 26 -13.07 6.99 -12.00
N LEU A 27 -12.41 8.04 -11.52
CA LEU A 27 -11.03 8.36 -11.85
C LEU A 27 -10.06 7.30 -11.34
N VAL A 28 -10.17 6.91 -10.06
CA VAL A 28 -9.32 5.88 -9.46
C VAL A 28 -9.50 4.52 -10.13
N ASN A 29 -10.71 4.13 -10.53
CA ASN A 29 -10.93 2.84 -11.20
C ASN A 29 -10.41 2.81 -12.65
N LYS A 30 -10.27 3.96 -13.30
CA LYS A 30 -9.79 4.05 -14.69
C LYS A 30 -8.27 4.21 -14.79
N VAL A 31 -7.60 4.52 -13.68
CA VAL A 31 -6.16 4.83 -13.69
C VAL A 31 -5.33 3.60 -14.07
N ASN A 32 -4.34 3.81 -14.93
CA ASN A 32 -3.32 2.84 -15.31
C ASN A 32 -2.03 3.58 -15.69
N ALA A 33 -0.95 2.83 -15.93
CA ALA A 33 0.36 3.40 -16.25
C ALA A 33 0.34 4.32 -17.49
N ALA A 34 -0.50 4.04 -18.48
CA ALA A 34 -0.57 4.82 -19.72
C ALA A 34 -1.33 6.15 -19.56
N ASN A 35 -2.33 6.22 -18.66
CA ASN A 35 -3.22 7.38 -18.53
C ASN A 35 -3.07 8.16 -17.22
N VAL A 36 -2.22 7.74 -16.28
CA VAL A 36 -2.08 8.39 -14.97
C VAL A 36 -1.82 9.89 -15.07
N LYS A 37 -1.03 10.32 -16.06
CA LYS A 37 -0.74 11.75 -16.33
C LYS A 37 -1.98 12.56 -16.70
N ASN A 38 -2.98 11.93 -17.33
CA ASN A 38 -4.24 12.57 -17.73
C ASN A 38 -5.26 12.54 -16.58
N ILE A 39 -5.28 11.45 -15.80
CA ILE A 39 -6.16 11.30 -14.63
C ILE A 39 -5.80 12.30 -13.52
N ILE A 40 -4.52 12.62 -13.36
CA ILE A 40 -4.03 13.52 -12.30
C ILE A 40 -4.70 14.91 -12.36
N PRO A 41 -4.69 15.65 -13.49
CA PRO A 41 -5.38 16.93 -13.59
C PRO A 41 -6.88 16.85 -13.31
N GLU A 42 -7.56 15.83 -13.82
CA GLU A 42 -8.99 15.61 -13.56
C GLU A 42 -9.24 15.38 -12.05
N LEU A 43 -8.39 14.59 -11.39
CA LEU A 43 -8.49 14.35 -9.96
C LEU A 43 -8.25 15.61 -9.13
N PHE A 44 -7.31 16.47 -9.54
CA PHE A 44 -7.07 17.76 -8.88
C PHE A 44 -8.15 18.82 -9.14
N SER A 45 -9.01 18.61 -10.14
CA SER A 45 -10.20 19.44 -10.33
C SER A 45 -11.31 19.11 -9.31
N GLU A 46 -11.22 17.97 -8.64
CA GLU A 46 -12.13 17.56 -7.57
C GLU A 46 -11.69 18.12 -6.21
N ASN A 47 -12.66 18.32 -5.30
CA ASN A 47 -12.36 18.77 -3.94
C ASN A 47 -11.79 17.61 -3.09
N LEU A 48 -10.50 17.32 -3.24
CA LEU A 48 -9.79 16.25 -2.52
C LEU A 48 -9.67 16.49 -1.02
N ILE A 49 -9.73 17.73 -0.54
CA ILE A 49 -9.72 18.04 0.89
C ILE A 49 -11.02 17.53 1.52
N ARG A 50 -12.18 17.92 0.96
CA ARG A 50 -13.50 17.41 1.35
C ARG A 50 -13.61 15.90 1.08
N GLY A 51 -13.07 15.45 -0.04
CA GLY A 51 -13.13 14.08 -0.53
C GLY A 51 -12.02 13.15 -0.04
N SER A 52 -11.17 13.56 0.91
CA SER A 52 -9.99 12.81 1.34
C SER A 52 -10.31 11.38 1.75
N GLY A 53 -11.37 11.23 2.56
CA GLY A 53 -11.86 9.93 2.99
C GLY A 53 -12.44 9.08 1.85
N LEU A 54 -12.99 9.69 0.80
CA LEU A 54 -13.50 9.03 -0.40
C LEU A 54 -12.35 8.54 -1.28
N PHE A 55 -11.36 9.40 -1.53
CA PHE A 55 -10.15 9.06 -2.28
C PHE A 55 -9.39 7.91 -1.64
N CYS A 56 -9.12 7.98 -0.32
CA CYS A 56 -8.46 6.91 0.40
C CYS A 56 -9.22 5.58 0.29
N ARG A 57 -10.55 5.63 0.48
CA ARG A 57 -11.40 4.44 0.39
C ARG A 57 -11.40 3.86 -1.03
N SER A 58 -11.43 4.72 -2.05
CA SER A 58 -11.38 4.27 -3.44
C SER A 58 -10.06 3.56 -3.72
N CYS A 59 -8.92 4.19 -3.40
CA CYS A 59 -7.60 3.59 -3.63
C CYS A 59 -7.47 2.23 -2.93
N MET A 60 -7.83 2.14 -1.65
CA MET A 60 -7.76 0.87 -0.90
C MET A 60 -8.67 -0.21 -1.50
N LYS A 61 -9.89 0.14 -1.91
CA LYS A 61 -10.80 -0.84 -2.52
C LYS A 61 -10.32 -1.29 -3.89
N SER A 62 -9.88 -0.36 -4.74
CA SER A 62 -9.39 -0.67 -6.09
C SER A 62 -8.10 -1.49 -6.03
N GLN A 63 -7.18 -1.17 -5.11
CA GLN A 63 -5.97 -1.96 -4.89
C GLN A 63 -6.26 -3.38 -4.40
N MET A 64 -7.19 -3.54 -3.45
CA MET A 64 -7.62 -4.88 -3.01
C MET A 64 -8.25 -5.70 -4.13
N ALA A 65 -9.06 -5.07 -4.98
CA ALA A 65 -9.70 -5.75 -6.11
C ALA A 65 -8.70 -6.06 -7.23
N PHE A 66 -7.68 -5.22 -7.41
CA PHE A 66 -6.69 -5.33 -8.47
C PHE A 66 -5.25 -5.12 -7.95
N PRO A 67 -4.68 -6.08 -7.20
CA PRO A 67 -3.34 -5.94 -6.61
C PRO A 67 -2.22 -5.78 -7.65
N GLY A 68 -2.44 -6.21 -8.89
CA GLY A 68 -1.50 -6.04 -10.00
C GLY A 68 -1.24 -4.60 -10.43
N PHE A 69 -2.09 -3.64 -10.01
CA PHE A 69 -1.93 -2.21 -10.30
C PHE A 69 -1.50 -1.41 -9.06
N THR A 70 -0.97 -2.07 -8.03
CA THR A 70 -0.61 -1.40 -6.76
C THR A 70 0.42 -0.29 -6.96
N ASP A 71 1.38 -0.49 -7.88
CA ASP A 71 2.36 0.51 -8.31
C ASP A 71 1.69 1.77 -8.88
N VAL A 72 0.67 1.62 -9.73
CA VAL A 72 -0.09 2.75 -10.30
C VAL A 72 -0.87 3.48 -9.20
N PHE A 73 -1.53 2.75 -8.30
CA PHE A 73 -2.24 3.38 -7.18
C PHE A 73 -1.28 4.13 -6.26
N ALA A 74 -0.11 3.57 -5.96
CA ALA A 74 0.92 4.24 -5.17
C ALA A 74 1.47 5.48 -5.88
N ALA A 75 1.69 5.44 -7.20
CA ALA A 75 2.12 6.59 -7.98
C ALA A 75 1.07 7.71 -7.96
N LEU A 76 -0.22 7.38 -8.10
CA LEU A 76 -1.31 8.35 -7.97
C LEU A 76 -1.32 9.00 -6.59
N VAL A 77 -1.18 8.19 -5.54
CA VAL A 77 -1.11 8.65 -4.15
C VAL A 77 0.12 9.54 -3.93
N ALA A 78 1.27 9.20 -4.52
CA ALA A 78 2.49 9.99 -4.38
C ALA A 78 2.32 11.40 -4.95
N VAL A 79 1.71 11.53 -6.12
CA VAL A 79 1.43 12.85 -6.71
C VAL A 79 0.45 13.63 -5.83
N VAL A 80 -0.62 13.00 -5.33
CA VAL A 80 -1.54 13.65 -4.38
C VAL A 80 -0.80 14.09 -3.11
N ASN A 81 0.10 13.26 -2.57
CA ASN A 81 0.88 13.53 -1.36
C ASN A 81 1.79 14.76 -1.52
N THR A 82 2.27 15.07 -2.73
CA THR A 82 3.08 16.29 -2.97
C THR A 82 2.30 17.59 -2.78
N LYS A 83 0.95 17.54 -2.84
CA LYS A 83 0.08 18.71 -2.72
C LYS A 83 -0.76 18.70 -1.45
N PHE A 84 -1.17 17.51 -1.01
CA PHE A 84 -2.03 17.28 0.14
C PHE A 84 -1.45 16.13 0.99
N PRO A 85 -0.35 16.36 1.73
CA PRO A 85 0.33 15.32 2.49
C PRO A 85 -0.59 14.68 3.54
N GLU A 86 -1.57 15.40 4.08
CA GLU A 86 -2.55 14.88 5.04
C GLU A 86 -3.44 13.79 4.41
N VAL A 87 -3.65 13.82 3.10
CA VAL A 87 -4.39 12.79 2.37
C VAL A 87 -3.55 11.52 2.22
N GLY A 88 -2.27 11.65 1.91
CA GLY A 88 -1.32 10.53 1.88
C GLY A 88 -1.16 9.89 3.26
N GLU A 89 -1.03 10.71 4.30
CA GLU A 89 -0.97 10.26 5.69
C GLU A 89 -2.26 9.52 6.10
N LEU A 90 -3.43 10.08 5.77
CA LEU A 90 -4.72 9.43 6.06
C LEU A 90 -4.83 8.06 5.38
N LEU A 91 -4.38 7.94 4.11
CA LEU A 91 -4.36 6.67 3.41
C LEU A 91 -3.44 5.68 4.14
N LEU A 92 -2.19 6.07 4.43
CA LEU A 92 -1.22 5.20 5.07
C LEU A 92 -1.73 4.71 6.43
N ARG A 93 -2.27 5.60 7.27
CA ARG A 93 -2.90 5.25 8.56
C ARG A 93 -4.01 4.21 8.37
N ARG A 94 -4.84 4.33 7.33
CA ARG A 94 -5.91 3.37 7.06
C ARG A 94 -5.40 2.03 6.54
N VAL A 95 -4.37 2.01 5.70
CA VAL A 95 -3.73 0.77 5.22
C VAL A 95 -3.06 0.04 6.39
N VAL A 96 -2.37 0.75 7.29
CA VAL A 96 -1.81 0.17 8.52
C VAL A 96 -2.90 -0.39 9.43
N LEU A 97 -4.03 0.31 9.59
CA LEU A 97 -5.17 -0.24 10.34
C LEU A 97 -5.77 -1.49 9.70
N GLN A 98 -5.84 -1.56 8.36
CA GLN A 98 -6.25 -2.76 7.63
C GLN A 98 -5.27 -3.91 7.87
N LEU A 99 -3.97 -3.65 7.80
CA LEU A 99 -2.91 -4.61 8.10
C LEU A 99 -3.06 -5.18 9.52
N LYS A 100 -3.16 -4.32 10.54
CA LYS A 100 -3.31 -4.75 11.94
C LYS A 100 -4.54 -5.62 12.15
N ARG A 101 -5.65 -5.29 11.49
CA ARG A 101 -6.90 -6.06 11.53
C ARG A 101 -6.76 -7.41 10.81
N ALA A 102 -6.11 -7.45 9.65
CA ALA A 102 -5.87 -8.67 8.90
C ALA A 102 -4.93 -9.63 9.65
N TYR A 103 -3.84 -9.09 10.22
CA TYR A 103 -2.90 -9.83 11.06
C TYR A 103 -3.60 -10.46 12.27
N LYS A 104 -4.38 -9.69 13.04
CA LYS A 104 -5.12 -10.20 14.21
C LYS A 104 -6.14 -11.29 13.85
N ARG A 105 -6.69 -11.26 12.63
CA ARG A 105 -7.68 -12.25 12.15
C ARG A 105 -7.06 -13.43 11.40
N ASN A 106 -5.74 -13.45 11.22
CA ASN A 106 -5.06 -14.40 10.33
C ASN A 106 -5.64 -14.39 8.89
N ASP A 107 -6.08 -13.22 8.41
CA ASP A 107 -6.59 -13.03 7.04
C ASP A 107 -5.42 -12.77 6.09
N LYS A 108 -4.80 -13.86 5.61
CA LYS A 108 -3.60 -13.81 4.76
C LYS A 108 -3.82 -13.03 3.45
N PRO A 109 -4.92 -13.22 2.67
CA PRO A 109 -5.14 -12.43 1.46
C PRO A 109 -5.20 -10.92 1.74
N GLN A 110 -5.90 -10.50 2.80
CA GLN A 110 -5.99 -9.08 3.15
C GLN A 110 -4.66 -8.54 3.68
N LEU A 111 -3.89 -9.37 4.39
CA LEU A 111 -2.55 -9.03 4.86
C LEU A 111 -1.60 -8.81 3.68
N LEU A 112 -1.56 -9.74 2.72
CA LEU A 112 -0.75 -9.63 1.51
C LEU A 112 -1.07 -8.37 0.70
N ALA A 113 -2.35 -8.04 0.51
CA ALA A 113 -2.76 -6.82 -0.17
C ALA A 113 -2.26 -5.56 0.56
N ALA A 114 -2.38 -5.53 1.89
CA ALA A 114 -1.97 -4.39 2.70
C ALA A 114 -0.45 -4.20 2.73
N VAL A 115 0.34 -5.27 2.91
CA VAL A 115 1.81 -5.18 2.87
C VAL A 115 2.29 -4.76 1.48
N LYS A 116 1.70 -5.29 0.40
CA LYS A 116 2.05 -4.87 -0.96
C LYS A 116 1.77 -3.38 -1.16
N PHE A 117 0.64 -2.87 -0.68
CA PHE A 117 0.36 -1.44 -0.80
C PHE A 117 1.35 -0.59 0.01
N ILE A 118 1.68 -0.98 1.24
CA ILE A 118 2.72 -0.30 2.04
C ILE A 118 4.07 -0.31 1.31
N ALA A 119 4.46 -1.43 0.70
CA ALA A 119 5.73 -1.56 -0.02
C ALA A 119 5.84 -0.53 -1.14
N HIS A 120 4.79 -0.42 -1.97
CA HIS A 120 4.79 0.58 -3.05
C HIS A 120 4.67 2.02 -2.55
N LEU A 121 4.00 2.28 -1.41
CA LEU A 121 4.01 3.61 -0.78
C LEU A 121 5.40 3.99 -0.26
N VAL A 122 6.16 3.02 0.26
CA VAL A 122 7.56 3.20 0.64
C VAL A 122 8.40 3.46 -0.62
N ASN A 123 8.27 2.65 -1.67
CA ASN A 123 8.97 2.85 -2.96
C ASN A 123 8.75 4.23 -3.57
N GLN A 124 7.56 4.80 -3.40
CA GLN A 124 7.23 6.14 -3.88
C GLN A 124 7.56 7.27 -2.89
N LEU A 125 8.25 6.95 -1.78
CA LEU A 125 8.62 7.87 -0.71
C LEU A 125 7.42 8.62 -0.09
N VAL A 126 6.23 8.00 -0.15
CA VAL A 126 5.04 8.48 0.57
C VAL A 126 5.14 8.09 2.05
N ALA A 127 5.71 6.92 2.32
CA ALA A 127 6.00 6.44 3.66
C ALA A 127 7.52 6.30 3.83
N HIS A 128 8.02 6.70 4.99
CA HIS A 128 9.42 6.51 5.35
C HIS A 128 9.72 5.00 5.49
N GLU A 129 10.86 4.54 5.00
CA GLU A 129 11.29 3.15 4.98
C GLU A 129 11.39 2.49 6.36
N ILE A 130 11.43 3.27 7.45
CA ILE A 130 11.38 2.73 8.82
C ILE A 130 10.14 1.87 9.06
N ILE A 131 8.99 2.22 8.46
CA ILE A 131 7.76 1.43 8.60
C ILE A 131 7.91 0.03 8.01
N ALA A 132 8.72 -0.12 6.94
CA ALA A 132 8.96 -1.41 6.33
C ALA A 132 9.84 -2.28 7.24
N LEU A 133 10.87 -1.70 7.87
CA LEU A 133 11.75 -2.41 8.81
C LEU A 133 10.99 -2.84 10.09
N GLU A 134 10.15 -1.97 10.64
CA GLU A 134 9.31 -2.30 11.79
C GLU A 134 8.31 -3.41 11.46
N LEU A 135 7.66 -3.33 10.29
CA LEU A 135 6.72 -4.36 9.86
C LEU A 135 7.43 -5.72 9.66
N LEU A 136 8.61 -5.73 9.06
CA LEU A 136 9.40 -6.96 8.88
C LEU A 136 9.82 -7.55 10.23
N THR A 137 10.23 -6.71 11.18
CA THR A 137 10.53 -7.15 12.55
C THR A 137 9.33 -7.85 13.17
N VAL A 138 8.13 -7.27 13.08
CA VAL A 138 6.89 -7.87 13.62
C VAL A 138 6.55 -9.20 12.94
N LEU A 139 6.68 -9.29 11.61
CA LEU A 139 6.36 -10.51 10.86
C LEU A 139 7.32 -11.66 11.16
N LEU A 140 8.58 -11.35 11.52
CA LEU A 140 9.65 -12.31 11.74
C LEU A 140 9.94 -12.58 13.23
N GLU A 141 9.32 -11.87 14.17
CA GLU A 141 9.52 -12.05 15.61
C GLU A 141 9.14 -13.46 16.08
N ASN A 142 7.99 -13.97 15.62
CA ASN A 142 7.52 -15.33 15.87
C ASN A 142 7.20 -15.98 14.51
N PRO A 143 8.21 -16.55 13.82
CA PRO A 143 8.07 -16.97 12.44
C PRO A 143 7.13 -18.17 12.30
N THR A 144 6.13 -18.02 11.44
CA THR A 144 5.24 -19.10 10.98
C THR A 144 5.34 -19.18 9.47
N ASP A 145 4.95 -20.31 8.87
CA ASP A 145 4.95 -20.44 7.40
C ASP A 145 4.20 -19.30 6.70
N SER A 146 3.10 -18.83 7.32
CA SER A 146 2.29 -17.73 6.79
C SER A 146 2.99 -16.37 6.94
N SER A 147 3.53 -16.05 8.12
CA SER A 147 4.17 -14.75 8.38
C SER A 147 5.45 -14.59 7.58
N VAL A 148 6.24 -15.66 7.43
CA VAL A 148 7.45 -15.67 6.62
C VAL A 148 7.12 -15.51 5.13
N GLU A 149 6.08 -16.17 4.61
CA GLU A 149 5.64 -15.95 3.23
C GLU A 149 5.23 -14.49 2.98
N VAL A 150 4.50 -13.87 3.91
CA VAL A 150 4.14 -12.45 3.82
C VAL A 150 5.39 -11.56 3.88
N ALA A 151 6.35 -11.86 4.76
CA ALA A 151 7.59 -11.11 4.87
C ALA A 151 8.42 -11.20 3.58
N VAL A 152 8.56 -12.40 3.01
CA VAL A 152 9.26 -12.60 1.72
C VAL A 152 8.56 -11.81 0.62
N ALA A 153 7.23 -11.90 0.51
CA ALA A 153 6.48 -11.12 -0.48
C ALA A 153 6.68 -9.61 -0.29
N PHE A 154 6.73 -9.13 0.95
CA PHE A 154 6.92 -7.71 1.25
C PHE A 154 8.34 -7.22 0.88
N VAL A 155 9.39 -7.98 1.20
CA VAL A 155 10.77 -7.63 0.79
C VAL A 155 10.94 -7.71 -0.71
N THR A 156 10.30 -8.65 -1.40
CA THR A 156 10.32 -8.70 -2.87
C THR A 156 9.83 -7.39 -3.50
N GLU A 157 8.82 -6.74 -2.91
CA GLU A 157 8.24 -5.51 -3.46
C GLU A 157 9.04 -4.24 -3.13
N CYS A 158 9.68 -4.15 -1.95
CA CYS A 158 10.39 -2.93 -1.50
C CYS A 158 11.89 -3.09 -1.17
N GLY A 159 12.45 -4.27 -1.43
CA GLY A 159 13.82 -4.62 -1.07
C GLY A 159 14.87 -3.78 -1.78
N SER A 160 14.63 -3.42 -3.05
CA SER A 160 15.51 -2.52 -3.81
C SER A 160 15.64 -1.16 -3.13
N LEU A 161 14.51 -0.53 -2.76
CA LEU A 161 14.55 0.77 -2.07
C LEU A 161 15.19 0.65 -0.68
N LEU A 162 14.89 -0.42 0.07
CA LEU A 162 15.53 -0.67 1.37
C LEU A 162 17.03 -0.89 1.24
N GLN A 163 17.50 -1.48 0.13
CA GLN A 163 18.92 -1.66 -0.14
C GLN A 163 19.61 -0.31 -0.35
N ASP A 164 18.95 0.62 -1.03
CA ASP A 164 19.51 1.95 -1.31
C ASP A 164 19.47 2.86 -0.08
N LEU A 165 18.35 2.92 0.63
CA LEU A 165 18.13 3.87 1.73
C LEU A 165 18.60 3.35 3.09
N SER A 166 18.44 2.05 3.34
CA SER A 166 18.67 1.44 4.67
C SER A 166 19.39 0.09 4.57
N PRO A 167 20.59 0.01 3.95
CA PRO A 167 21.28 -1.25 3.68
C PRO A 167 21.60 -2.06 4.94
N LYS A 168 21.89 -1.38 6.06
CA LYS A 168 22.13 -2.03 7.36
C LYS A 168 20.86 -2.64 7.94
N GLY A 169 19.74 -1.92 7.85
CA GLY A 169 18.43 -2.42 8.28
C GLY A 169 18.02 -3.64 7.46
N LEU A 170 18.13 -3.54 6.13
CA LEU A 170 17.87 -4.67 5.24
C LEU A 170 18.80 -5.87 5.54
N HIS A 171 20.08 -5.61 5.79
CA HIS A 171 21.01 -6.69 6.17
C HIS A 171 20.53 -7.43 7.42
N GLY A 172 20.12 -6.73 8.48
CA GLY A 172 19.56 -7.34 9.69
C GLY A 172 18.34 -8.23 9.41
N ILE A 173 17.44 -7.79 8.53
CA ILE A 173 16.29 -8.61 8.11
C ILE A 173 16.74 -9.91 7.42
N PHE A 174 17.76 -9.85 6.55
CA PHE A 174 18.29 -11.05 5.92
C PHE A 174 19.05 -11.96 6.89
N GLU A 175 19.65 -11.43 7.95
CA GLU A 175 20.19 -12.25 9.04
C GLU A 175 19.07 -13.01 9.76
N HIS A 176 17.93 -12.38 10.03
CA HIS A 176 16.75 -13.07 10.58
C HIS A 176 16.25 -14.19 9.66
N PHE A 177 16.10 -13.93 8.35
CA PHE A 177 15.74 -14.99 7.39
C PHE A 177 16.75 -16.15 7.38
N ARG A 178 18.05 -15.86 7.51
CA ARG A 178 19.09 -16.89 7.60
C ARG A 178 18.95 -17.72 8.88
N GLY A 179 18.70 -17.07 10.02
CA GLY A 179 18.42 -17.76 11.28
C GLY A 179 17.25 -18.72 11.15
N ILE A 180 16.14 -18.25 10.58
CA ILE A 180 14.94 -19.08 10.32
C ILE A 180 15.26 -20.29 9.43
N LEU A 181 16.11 -20.13 8.41
CA LEU A 181 16.49 -21.22 7.51
C LEU A 181 17.36 -22.29 8.19
N HIS A 182 18.20 -21.90 9.16
CA HIS A 182 19.09 -22.81 9.88
C HIS A 182 18.45 -23.45 11.11
N GLU A 183 17.63 -22.70 11.84
CA GLU A 183 17.06 -23.10 13.13
C GLU A 183 15.64 -23.67 13.02
N GLY A 184 14.93 -23.40 11.91
CA GLY A 184 13.47 -23.46 11.89
C GLY A 184 12.82 -24.81 11.56
N GLU A 185 11.78 -25.15 12.31
CA GLU A 185 10.70 -26.08 11.92
C GLU A 185 9.74 -25.44 10.90
N ILE A 186 10.26 -24.80 9.85
CA ILE A 186 9.44 -24.21 8.77
C ILE A 186 9.24 -25.19 7.61
N GLY A 187 8.09 -25.09 6.94
CA GLY A 187 7.78 -25.95 5.80
C GLY A 187 8.77 -25.78 4.65
N LYS A 188 9.07 -26.87 3.93
CA LYS A 188 9.99 -26.86 2.76
C LYS A 188 9.66 -25.78 1.74
N ARG A 189 8.37 -25.50 1.51
CA ARG A 189 7.92 -24.43 0.62
C ARG A 189 8.47 -23.07 1.05
N VAL A 190 8.47 -22.78 2.35
CA VAL A 190 8.90 -21.49 2.90
C VAL A 190 10.42 -21.37 2.84
N GLN A 191 11.15 -22.47 3.04
CA GLN A 191 12.59 -22.52 2.81
C GLN A 191 12.93 -22.11 1.37
N PHE A 192 12.26 -22.68 0.37
CA PHE A 192 12.44 -22.29 -1.04
C PHE A 192 12.13 -20.80 -1.31
N LEU A 193 11.11 -20.24 -0.64
CA LEU A 193 10.80 -18.81 -0.76
C LEU A 193 11.92 -17.93 -0.20
N ILE A 194 12.48 -18.30 0.96
CA ILE A 194 13.62 -17.60 1.54
C ILE A 194 14.83 -17.69 0.60
N GLU A 195 15.18 -18.89 0.14
CA GLU A 195 16.29 -19.09 -0.81
C GLU A 195 16.12 -18.26 -2.10
N GLY A 196 14.91 -18.23 -2.64
CA GLY A 196 14.55 -17.38 -3.78
C GLY A 196 14.76 -15.89 -3.49
N LEU A 197 14.42 -15.43 -2.29
CA LEU A 197 14.67 -14.05 -1.85
C LEU A 197 16.17 -13.75 -1.74
N PHE A 198 16.98 -14.68 -1.24
CA PHE A 198 18.44 -14.52 -1.22
C PHE A 198 19.03 -14.43 -2.64
N ALA A 199 18.54 -15.25 -3.58
CA ALA A 199 18.94 -15.19 -4.97
C ALA A 199 18.58 -13.84 -5.61
N MET A 200 17.36 -13.34 -5.37
CA MET A 200 16.90 -12.02 -5.82
C MET A 200 17.78 -10.89 -5.28
N ARG A 201 18.11 -10.90 -3.98
CA ARG A 201 19.04 -9.92 -3.40
C ARG A 201 20.42 -9.97 -4.06
N LYS A 202 20.94 -11.17 -4.35
CA LYS A 202 22.24 -11.33 -5.04
C LYS A 202 22.20 -10.77 -6.46
N ALA A 203 21.05 -10.84 -7.12
CA ALA A 203 20.79 -10.20 -8.41
C ALA A 203 20.51 -8.68 -8.31
N LYS A 204 20.54 -8.10 -7.10
CA LYS A 204 20.24 -6.69 -6.79
C LYS A 204 18.79 -6.26 -7.03
N PHE A 205 17.85 -7.19 -6.75
CA PHE A 205 16.40 -7.04 -6.91
C PHE A 205 15.94 -6.90 -8.36
#